data_AF-A0A534WLJ9-F1
#
_entry.id   AF-A0A534WLJ9-F1
#
_cell.length_a   1.000
_cell.length_b   1.000
_cell.length_c   1.000
_cell.angle_alpha   90.00
_cell.angle_beta   90.00
_cell.angle_gamma   90.00
#
_symmetry.space_group_name_H-M   'P 1'
#
loop_
_entity.id
_entity.type
_entity.pdbx_description
1 polymer ?
#
loop_
_entity_poly.entity_id
_entity_poly.type
_entity_poly.pdbx_seq_one_letter_code
_entity_poly.pdbx_strand_id
1 'polypeptide(L)'
;MRGAAAGRPLARAARFRRLRAARRPAAAAGARRPGVGARVRLNLIPLGTSAGRPTLSRGASALAVVTEGAWVLCDCGEGAQIAALRAGLSLSRLDAVLITHLHGDHFNGLPGLLGTLGLEGRQRPLVVAGPPGLTALLQHLERAGSLGTGDMEVRVLEQQGNGGEVRIEGSQFLVESRPLAHRVPTYGFRVALPDRAGTLDVARTDAAGVPRGPLLADLKAGRPVTLADGRVVGPEGLVGPRQRGPAMAYALDTVPCPSAVDLGRGVDALVHEATYEDARAALAHERGHSTGVEAARIAAEAEAAGLVLTHFSPSVDGAALADEARAIHPRIIAAQDLAEIPL
;
A
#
# COMPACT_ATOMS: atom_id res chain seq x y z
N MET A 1 16.65 -58.12 8.10
CA MET A 1 17.21 -56.91 8.75
C MET A 1 17.04 -55.72 7.80
N ARG A 2 16.36 -54.66 8.29
CA ARG A 2 16.47 -53.21 7.98
C ARG A 2 16.63 -52.83 6.48
N GLY A 3 15.66 -52.20 5.82
CA GLY A 3 15.28 -50.78 5.98
C GLY A 3 15.95 -49.96 4.85
N ALA A 4 15.41 -48.92 4.23
CA ALA A 4 14.21 -48.11 4.42
C ALA A 4 13.87 -47.42 3.08
N ALA A 5 12.62 -47.00 2.93
CA ALA A 5 12.16 -46.13 1.87
C ALA A 5 12.77 -44.71 1.96
N ALA A 6 12.92 -44.05 0.82
CA ALA A 6 12.86 -42.59 0.74
C ALA A 6 12.43 -42.18 -0.68
N GLY A 7 11.12 -41.97 -0.84
CA GLY A 7 10.59 -41.25 -1.99
C GLY A 7 11.16 -39.84 -2.01
N ARG A 8 11.61 -39.39 -3.17
CA ARG A 8 11.85 -37.97 -3.42
C ARG A 8 10.48 -37.27 -3.49
N PRO A 9 10.15 -36.30 -2.64
CA PRO A 9 9.04 -35.42 -2.96
C PRO A 9 9.46 -34.60 -4.19
N LEU A 10 8.67 -34.70 -5.25
CA LEU A 10 8.68 -33.73 -6.34
C LEU A 10 8.48 -32.35 -5.70
N ALA A 11 9.46 -31.47 -5.82
CA ALA A 11 9.27 -30.06 -5.49
C ALA A 11 8.04 -29.59 -6.29
N ARG A 12 6.95 -29.29 -5.59
CA ARG A 12 5.77 -28.69 -6.22
C ARG A 12 6.23 -27.34 -6.78
N ALA A 13 6.12 -27.18 -8.11
CA ALA A 13 6.41 -25.91 -8.76
C ALA A 13 5.54 -24.79 -8.16
N ALA A 14 6.15 -23.63 -7.94
CA ALA A 14 5.43 -22.45 -7.50
C ALA A 14 4.40 -22.05 -8.57
N ARG A 15 3.20 -21.68 -8.13
CA ARG A 15 2.11 -21.32 -9.02
C ARG A 15 2.09 -19.81 -9.21
N PHE A 16 2.88 -19.31 -10.16
CA PHE A 16 2.79 -17.92 -10.61
C PHE A 16 1.68 -17.77 -11.65
N ARG A 17 0.61 -17.05 -11.29
CA ARG A 17 -0.47 -16.73 -12.21
C ARG A 17 -0.37 -15.27 -12.62
N ARG A 18 -0.02 -14.99 -13.88
CA ARG A 18 -0.07 -13.65 -14.45
C ARG A 18 -1.53 -13.27 -14.70
N LEU A 19 -1.98 -12.15 -14.15
CA LEU A 19 -3.29 -11.59 -14.46
C LEU A 19 -3.12 -10.28 -15.24
N ARG A 20 -4.09 -9.98 -16.11
CA ARG A 20 -4.15 -8.69 -16.82
C ARG A 20 -4.83 -7.66 -15.92
N ALA A 21 -4.31 -6.43 -15.91
CA ALA A 21 -5.04 -5.29 -15.36
C ALA A 21 -6.38 -5.17 -16.10
N ALA A 22 -7.49 -5.34 -15.39
CA ALA A 22 -8.82 -5.33 -15.97
C ALA A 22 -9.39 -3.91 -16.00
N ARG A 23 -10.02 -3.51 -17.11
CA ARG A 23 -10.98 -2.39 -17.11
C ARG A 23 -12.26 -2.82 -16.38
N ARG A 24 -12.89 -1.89 -15.64
CA ARG A 24 -14.05 -2.11 -14.74
C ARG A 24 -15.16 -2.98 -15.36
N PRO A 25 -15.69 -3.92 -14.57
CA PRO A 25 -17.12 -4.05 -14.36
C PRO A 25 -17.50 -3.77 -12.89
N ALA A 26 -18.80 -3.64 -12.64
CA ALA A 26 -19.38 -3.18 -11.37
C ALA A 26 -19.04 -4.08 -10.16
N ALA A 27 -19.02 -3.45 -8.98
CA ALA A 27 -18.61 -4.00 -7.69
C ALA A 27 -19.42 -5.24 -7.27
N ALA A 28 -18.71 -6.28 -6.81
CA ALA A 28 -19.30 -7.39 -6.06
C ALA A 28 -18.96 -7.23 -4.57
N ALA A 29 -19.99 -7.20 -3.74
CA ALA A 29 -19.91 -6.98 -2.30
C ALA A 29 -19.62 -8.28 -1.54
N GLY A 30 -18.76 -8.18 -0.51
CA GLY A 30 -18.48 -9.29 0.41
C GLY A 30 -17.40 -8.99 1.44
N ALA A 31 -17.40 -7.78 2.03
CA ALA A 31 -16.51 -7.46 3.15
C ALA A 31 -17.21 -7.74 4.49
N ARG A 32 -16.52 -8.42 5.41
CA ARG A 32 -16.96 -8.57 6.81
C ARG A 32 -17.14 -7.19 7.44
N ARG A 33 -18.26 -6.99 8.15
CA ARG A 33 -18.60 -5.71 8.78
C ARG A 33 -17.62 -5.41 9.93
N PRO A 34 -16.94 -4.25 9.93
CA PRO A 34 -16.19 -3.81 11.10
C PRO A 34 -17.13 -3.51 12.27
N GLY A 35 -16.64 -3.75 13.48
CA GLY A 35 -17.36 -3.50 14.73
C GLY A 35 -17.80 -2.03 14.84
N VAL A 36 -18.93 -1.81 15.52
CA VAL A 36 -19.53 -0.49 15.71
C VAL A 36 -18.59 0.37 16.57
N GLY A 37 -18.02 1.43 15.99
CA GLY A 37 -17.44 2.56 16.75
C GLY A 37 -15.94 2.83 16.58
N ALA A 38 -15.15 1.94 15.94
CA ALA A 38 -13.73 2.23 15.73
C ALA A 38 -13.51 3.21 14.56
N ARG A 39 -12.74 4.27 14.80
CA ARG A 39 -12.22 5.16 13.75
C ARG A 39 -11.29 4.30 12.88
N VAL A 40 -11.64 4.10 11.60
CA VAL A 40 -10.78 3.38 10.66
C VAL A 40 -9.54 4.23 10.45
N ARG A 41 -8.38 3.65 10.72
CA ARG A 41 -7.07 4.29 10.60
C ARG A 41 -6.23 3.54 9.60
N LEU A 42 -5.38 4.29 8.89
CA LEU A 42 -4.21 3.73 8.25
C LEU A 42 -3.01 4.07 9.11
N ASN A 43 -2.06 3.16 9.21
CA ASN A 43 -0.78 3.41 9.84
C ASN A 43 0.32 3.10 8.83
N LEU A 44 1.26 4.03 8.66
CA LEU A 44 2.43 3.80 7.82
C LEU A 44 3.59 3.42 8.73
N ILE A 45 4.29 2.33 8.39
CA ILE A 45 5.47 1.89 9.12
C ILE A 45 6.60 1.71 8.10
N PRO A 46 7.53 2.68 7.99
CA PRO A 46 8.73 2.52 7.16
C PRO A 46 9.52 1.33 7.66
N LEU A 47 9.73 0.32 6.82
CA LEU A 47 10.53 -0.86 7.16
C LEU A 47 12.00 -0.70 6.75
N GLY A 48 12.24 0.21 5.80
CA GLY A 48 13.55 0.68 5.41
C GLY A 48 13.45 1.98 4.62
N THR A 49 14.39 2.88 4.87
CA THR A 49 14.36 4.28 4.40
C THR A 49 15.63 4.69 3.62
N SER A 50 16.55 3.76 3.34
CA SER A 50 17.82 4.01 2.67
C SER A 50 17.73 3.82 1.16
N ALA A 51 18.33 4.73 0.40
CA ALA A 51 18.45 4.65 -1.05
C ALA A 51 19.62 3.77 -1.51
N GLY A 52 19.40 2.96 -2.55
CA GLY A 52 20.39 2.18 -3.28
C GLY A 52 20.94 0.96 -2.54
N ARG A 53 21.09 1.02 -1.21
CA ARG A 53 21.54 -0.10 -0.37
C ARG A 53 21.14 0.10 1.10
N PRO A 54 21.02 -0.98 1.88
CA PRO A 54 20.88 -0.87 3.33
C PRO A 54 22.18 -0.35 3.99
N THR A 55 22.02 0.21 5.17
CA THR A 55 23.08 0.61 6.10
C THR A 55 22.85 -0.07 7.46
N LEU A 56 23.74 0.15 8.43
CA LEU A 56 23.54 -0.38 9.79
C LEU A 56 22.30 0.23 10.49
N SER A 57 21.89 1.44 10.10
CA SER A 57 20.81 2.19 10.75
C SER A 57 19.54 2.36 9.90
N ARG A 58 19.61 2.08 8.60
CA ARG A 58 18.48 2.20 7.66
C ARG A 58 18.46 1.03 6.69
N GLY A 59 17.36 0.29 6.63
CA GLY A 59 17.10 -0.76 5.66
C GLY A 59 16.88 -0.23 4.25
N ALA A 60 16.88 -1.12 3.26
CA ALA A 60 16.50 -0.80 1.88
C ALA A 60 14.98 -0.52 1.77
N SER A 61 14.56 0.14 0.68
CA SER A 61 13.19 0.61 0.45
C SER A 61 12.11 -0.43 0.77
N ALA A 62 11.31 -0.14 1.79
CA ALA A 62 10.11 -0.89 2.13
C ALA A 62 9.21 -0.08 3.05
N LEU A 63 7.90 -0.07 2.79
CA LEU A 63 6.88 0.60 3.60
C LEU A 63 5.69 -0.32 3.84
N ALA A 64 5.35 -0.59 5.10
CA ALA A 64 4.11 -1.24 5.43
C ALA A 64 2.97 -0.22 5.57
N VAL A 65 1.85 -0.48 4.90
CA VAL A 65 0.59 0.28 5.03
C VAL A 65 -0.42 -0.61 5.73
N VAL A 66 -0.74 -0.27 6.97
CA VAL A 66 -1.40 -1.17 7.93
C VAL A 66 -2.80 -0.65 8.26
N THR A 67 -3.75 -1.56 8.31
CA THR A 67 -5.09 -1.33 8.85
C THR A 67 -5.45 -2.43 9.85
N GLU A 68 -6.67 -2.39 10.41
CA GLU A 68 -7.12 -3.44 11.32
C GLU A 68 -7.18 -4.80 10.62
N GLY A 69 -6.29 -5.71 11.03
CA GLY A 69 -6.29 -7.11 10.60
C GLY A 69 -5.64 -7.40 9.25
N ALA A 70 -5.15 -6.40 8.52
CA ALA A 70 -4.50 -6.57 7.21
C ALA A 70 -3.46 -5.47 6.94
N TRP A 71 -2.53 -5.74 6.03
CA TRP A 71 -1.58 -4.75 5.56
C TRP A 71 -1.10 -5.04 4.13
N VAL A 72 -0.61 -4.01 3.45
CA VAL A 72 0.10 -4.13 2.17
C VAL A 72 1.53 -3.60 2.32
N LEU A 73 2.43 -4.14 1.50
CA LEU A 73 3.84 -3.75 1.48
C LEU A 73 4.14 -3.00 0.19
N CYS A 74 4.58 -1.74 0.29
CA CYS A 74 5.10 -0.96 -0.85
C CYS A 74 6.63 -1.10 -0.87
N ASP A 75 7.15 -1.64 -1.96
CA ASP A 75 8.52 -2.14 -2.13
C ASP A 75 8.95 -3.19 -1.10
N CYS A 76 9.89 -4.03 -1.49
CA CYS A 76 10.39 -5.13 -0.71
C CYS A 76 11.91 -5.26 -0.88
N GLY A 77 12.63 -4.23 -0.46
CA GLY A 77 14.08 -4.25 -0.36
C GLY A 77 14.62 -5.38 0.52
N GLU A 78 15.92 -5.66 0.38
CA GLU A 78 16.57 -6.70 1.18
C GLU A 78 16.35 -6.48 2.68
N GLY A 79 15.90 -7.53 3.39
CA GLY A 79 15.61 -7.48 4.83
C GLY A 79 14.20 -7.02 5.21
N ALA A 80 13.35 -6.60 4.26
CA ALA A 80 12.00 -6.09 4.55
C ALA A 80 11.14 -7.05 5.39
N GLN A 81 11.23 -8.37 5.17
CA GLN A 81 10.51 -9.35 5.98
C GLN A 81 10.95 -9.36 7.46
N ILE A 82 12.23 -9.16 7.73
CA ILE A 82 12.77 -9.12 9.10
C ILE A 82 12.31 -7.81 9.77
N ALA A 83 12.36 -6.70 9.04
CA ALA A 83 11.85 -5.42 9.53
C ALA A 83 10.35 -5.48 9.85
N ALA A 84 9.53 -6.12 8.99
CA ALA A 84 8.11 -6.33 9.26
C ALA A 84 7.87 -7.13 10.55
N LEU A 85 8.63 -8.21 10.78
CA LEU A 85 8.56 -8.99 12.01
C LEU A 85 8.98 -8.17 13.24
N ARG A 86 10.03 -7.34 13.13
CA ARG A 86 10.46 -6.42 14.20
C ARG A 86 9.41 -5.36 14.52
N ALA A 87 8.66 -4.90 13.51
CA ALA A 87 7.51 -4.01 13.68
C ALA A 87 6.27 -4.72 14.25
N GLY A 88 6.35 -6.02 14.59
CA GLY A 88 5.22 -6.79 15.13
C GLY A 88 4.15 -7.16 14.09
N LEU A 89 4.45 -7.02 12.79
CA LEU A 89 3.51 -7.37 11.73
C LEU A 89 3.46 -8.87 11.53
N SER A 90 2.25 -9.42 11.46
CA SER A 90 2.05 -10.81 11.06
C SER A 90 2.10 -10.93 9.53
N LEU A 91 3.05 -11.70 9.00
CA LEU A 91 3.17 -11.95 7.56
C LEU A 91 1.93 -12.67 6.98
N SER A 92 1.22 -13.46 7.79
CA SER A 92 -0.06 -14.09 7.40
C SER A 92 -1.16 -13.09 7.00
N ARG A 93 -1.10 -11.87 7.55
CA ARG A 93 -2.04 -10.76 7.30
C ARG A 93 -1.63 -9.87 6.12
N LEU A 94 -0.50 -10.17 5.46
CA LEU A 94 -0.05 -9.44 4.28
C LEU A 94 -0.96 -9.76 3.09
N ASP A 95 -1.63 -8.75 2.55
CA ASP A 95 -2.58 -8.92 1.43
C ASP A 95 -1.90 -8.80 0.07
N ALA A 96 -0.96 -7.87 -0.06
CA ALA A 96 -0.26 -7.63 -1.32
C ALA A 96 1.13 -7.03 -1.11
N VAL A 97 2.00 -7.25 -2.09
CA VAL A 97 3.26 -6.51 -2.28
C VAL A 97 3.15 -5.68 -3.54
N LEU A 98 3.48 -4.39 -3.45
CA LEU A 98 3.41 -3.41 -4.52
C LEU A 98 4.84 -2.92 -4.82
N ILE A 99 5.45 -3.44 -5.89
CA ILE A 99 6.82 -3.14 -6.30
C ILE A 99 6.79 -1.97 -7.29
N THR A 100 7.45 -0.87 -6.97
CA THR A 100 7.51 0.32 -7.82
C THR A 100 8.30 0.03 -9.08
N HIS A 101 9.50 -0.54 -8.93
CA HIS A 101 10.40 -0.91 -10.02
C HIS A 101 11.37 -2.03 -9.62
N LEU A 102 12.16 -2.54 -10.58
CA LEU A 102 13.02 -3.73 -10.38
C LEU A 102 14.48 -3.41 -10.05
N HIS A 103 14.79 -2.27 -9.42
CA HIS A 103 16.11 -2.12 -8.78
C HIS A 103 16.18 -2.99 -7.52
N GLY A 104 17.41 -3.42 -7.18
CA GLY A 104 17.63 -4.43 -6.16
C GLY A 104 17.18 -4.01 -4.75
N ASP A 105 17.36 -2.75 -4.41
CA ASP A 105 16.96 -2.15 -3.14
C ASP A 105 15.43 -2.00 -2.96
N HIS A 106 14.64 -2.22 -4.02
CA HIS A 106 13.17 -2.23 -3.96
C HIS A 106 12.58 -3.63 -4.10
N PHE A 107 13.35 -4.63 -4.56
CA PHE A 107 12.83 -5.95 -4.92
C PHE A 107 13.53 -7.12 -4.21
N ASN A 108 14.82 -7.04 -3.89
CA ASN A 108 15.63 -8.21 -3.53
C ASN A 108 15.19 -8.94 -2.25
N GLY A 109 14.36 -8.32 -1.41
CA GLY A 109 13.74 -8.98 -0.26
C GLY A 109 12.55 -9.86 -0.63
N LEU A 110 11.93 -9.66 -1.79
CA LEU A 110 10.71 -10.37 -2.20
C LEU A 110 10.89 -11.89 -2.28
N PRO A 111 11.96 -12.44 -2.90
CA PRO A 111 12.14 -13.89 -2.95
C PRO A 111 12.22 -14.52 -1.55
N GLY A 112 12.94 -13.87 -0.63
CA GLY A 112 13.02 -14.30 0.77
C GLY A 112 11.67 -14.26 1.47
N LEU A 113 10.91 -13.16 1.32
CA LEU A 113 9.57 -13.01 1.89
C LEU A 113 8.60 -14.10 1.39
N LEU A 114 8.59 -14.35 0.07
CA LEU A 114 7.76 -15.39 -0.54
C LEU A 114 8.15 -16.79 -0.04
N GLY A 115 9.46 -17.04 0.10
CA GLY A 115 10.00 -18.26 0.68
C GLY A 115 9.51 -18.52 2.09
N THR A 116 9.62 -17.52 2.97
CA THR A 116 9.15 -17.58 4.36
C THR A 116 7.65 -17.87 4.44
N LEU A 117 6.83 -17.14 3.67
CA LEU A 117 5.38 -17.38 3.62
C LEU A 117 5.04 -18.81 3.18
N GLY A 118 5.78 -19.34 2.20
CA GLY A 118 5.63 -20.73 1.74
C GLY A 118 6.01 -21.75 2.83
N LEU A 119 7.12 -21.52 3.55
CA LEU A 119 7.58 -22.37 4.66
C LEU A 119 6.62 -22.33 5.87
N GLU A 120 5.98 -21.18 6.12
CA GLU A 120 4.91 -21.04 7.11
C GLU A 120 3.59 -21.73 6.71
N GLY A 121 3.55 -22.36 5.54
CA GLY A 121 2.39 -23.13 5.07
C GLY A 121 1.21 -22.26 4.63
N ARG A 122 1.44 -20.98 4.30
CA ARG A 122 0.39 -20.07 3.85
C ARG A 122 -0.33 -20.65 2.63
N GLN A 123 -1.65 -20.79 2.72
CA GLN A 123 -2.50 -21.24 1.61
C GLN A 123 -3.20 -20.09 0.89
N ARG A 124 -3.43 -18.98 1.61
CA ARG A 124 -4.12 -17.81 1.06
C ARG A 124 -3.24 -17.16 -0.02
N PRO A 125 -3.77 -16.92 -1.24
CA PRO A 125 -3.01 -16.28 -2.31
C PRO A 125 -2.40 -14.95 -1.86
N LEU A 126 -1.26 -14.59 -2.46
CA LEU A 126 -0.64 -13.28 -2.32
C LEU A 126 -0.62 -12.58 -3.67
N VAL A 127 -1.06 -11.31 -3.70
CA VAL A 127 -0.94 -10.47 -4.89
C VAL A 127 0.43 -9.79 -4.87
N VAL A 128 1.14 -9.86 -5.98
CA VAL A 128 2.38 -9.10 -6.19
C VAL A 128 2.20 -8.24 -7.44
N ALA A 129 2.04 -6.95 -7.25
CA ALA A 129 1.93 -5.99 -8.34
C ALA A 129 3.27 -5.31 -8.58
N GLY A 130 3.59 -5.00 -9.84
CA GLY A 130 4.80 -4.24 -10.16
C GLY A 130 5.00 -3.99 -11.65
N PRO A 131 6.17 -3.55 -12.09
CA PRO A 131 6.41 -3.19 -13.49
C PRO A 131 6.46 -4.44 -14.41
N PRO A 132 6.46 -4.23 -15.74
CA PRO A 132 6.75 -5.29 -16.69
C PRO A 132 8.09 -5.99 -16.38
N GLY A 133 8.12 -7.33 -16.46
CA GLY A 133 9.32 -8.13 -16.23
C GLY A 133 9.35 -8.84 -14.88
N LEU A 134 8.51 -8.42 -13.93
CA LEU A 134 8.37 -9.03 -12.61
C LEU A 134 8.02 -10.53 -12.68
N THR A 135 7.09 -10.90 -13.57
CA THR A 135 6.70 -12.32 -13.76
C THR A 135 7.89 -13.14 -14.24
N ALA A 136 8.60 -12.63 -15.24
CA ALA A 136 9.74 -13.32 -15.80
C ALA A 136 10.85 -13.49 -14.75
N LEU A 137 11.14 -12.45 -13.96
CA LEU A 137 12.15 -12.49 -12.91
C LEU A 137 11.83 -13.55 -11.84
N LEU A 138 10.60 -13.57 -11.31
CA LEU A 138 10.19 -14.56 -10.31
C LEU A 138 10.27 -16.00 -10.87
N GLN A 139 9.86 -16.22 -12.12
CA GLN A 139 9.97 -17.51 -12.77
C GLN A 139 11.42 -17.95 -13.01
N HIS A 140 12.36 -17.02 -13.25
CA HIS A 140 13.79 -17.36 -13.36
C HIS A 140 14.34 -17.82 -12.01
N LEU A 141 14.02 -17.11 -10.93
CA LEU A 141 14.44 -17.48 -9.57
C LEU A 141 13.88 -18.83 -9.14
N GLU A 142 12.61 -19.10 -9.48
CA GLU A 142 11.98 -20.40 -9.25
C GLU A 142 12.69 -21.52 -10.01
N ARG A 143 12.92 -21.35 -11.32
CA ARG A 143 13.64 -22.35 -12.14
C ARG A 143 15.06 -22.62 -11.65
N ALA A 144 15.72 -21.61 -11.09
CA ALA A 144 17.04 -21.74 -10.47
C ALA A 144 17.00 -22.46 -9.11
N GLY A 145 15.82 -22.73 -8.54
CA GLY A 145 15.66 -23.29 -7.21
C GLY A 145 15.88 -22.29 -6.07
N SER A 146 16.00 -21.00 -6.38
CA SER A 146 16.23 -19.92 -5.41
C SER A 146 14.94 -19.32 -4.85
N LEU A 147 13.77 -19.75 -5.34
CA LEU A 147 12.46 -19.32 -4.88
C LEU A 147 11.49 -20.51 -4.82
N GLY A 148 10.90 -20.75 -3.65
CA GLY A 148 9.81 -21.71 -3.47
C GLY A 148 8.68 -21.11 -2.64
N THR A 149 7.43 -21.28 -3.06
CA THR A 149 6.26 -20.66 -2.40
C THR A 149 5.37 -21.68 -1.68
N GLY A 150 5.81 -22.94 -1.59
CA GLY A 150 4.97 -24.03 -1.06
C GLY A 150 3.67 -24.16 -1.86
N ASP A 151 2.55 -24.29 -1.15
CA ASP A 151 1.21 -24.35 -1.75
C ASP A 151 0.58 -22.96 -1.97
N MET A 152 1.26 -21.88 -1.58
CA MET A 152 0.78 -20.51 -1.78
C MET A 152 0.75 -20.14 -3.27
N GLU A 153 -0.43 -19.73 -3.76
CA GLU A 153 -0.55 -19.09 -5.08
C GLU A 153 0.02 -17.66 -5.03
N VAL A 154 0.91 -17.32 -5.97
CA VAL A 154 1.38 -15.95 -6.17
C VAL A 154 0.75 -15.38 -7.43
N ARG A 155 -0.10 -14.37 -7.28
CA ARG A 155 -0.81 -13.70 -8.37
C ARG A 155 -0.04 -12.45 -8.78
N VAL A 156 0.59 -12.49 -9.94
CA VAL A 156 1.44 -11.40 -10.41
C VAL A 156 0.62 -10.44 -11.30
N LEU A 157 0.65 -9.15 -10.94
CA LEU A 157 -0.02 -8.04 -11.62
C LEU A 157 1.00 -7.05 -12.20
N GLU A 158 1.39 -7.26 -13.45
CA GLU A 158 2.28 -6.33 -14.15
C GLU A 158 1.53 -5.10 -14.66
N GLN A 159 1.95 -3.93 -14.20
CA GLN A 159 1.45 -2.64 -14.65
C GLN A 159 1.91 -2.36 -16.08
N GLN A 160 1.12 -1.59 -16.83
CA GLN A 160 1.38 -1.26 -18.23
C GLN A 160 0.87 0.16 -18.53
N GLY A 161 1.54 0.86 -19.46
CA GLY A 161 1.12 2.20 -19.90
C GLY A 161 0.89 3.14 -18.72
N ASN A 162 -0.30 3.74 -18.68
CA ASN A 162 -0.71 4.73 -17.66
C ASN A 162 -1.05 4.14 -16.28
N GLY A 163 -0.77 2.85 -16.04
CA GLY A 163 -1.12 2.18 -14.79
C GLY A 163 -2.62 1.86 -14.71
N GLY A 164 -3.14 1.72 -13.49
CA GLY A 164 -4.56 1.46 -13.25
C GLY A 164 -4.85 0.80 -11.90
N GLU A 165 -6.07 0.30 -11.75
CA GLU A 165 -6.51 -0.38 -10.54
C GLU A 165 -5.75 -1.70 -10.32
N VAL A 166 -5.21 -1.88 -9.12
CA VAL A 166 -4.58 -3.12 -8.65
C VAL A 166 -5.58 -3.87 -7.77
N ARG A 167 -6.25 -4.87 -8.33
CA ARG A 167 -7.27 -5.63 -7.62
C ARG A 167 -6.65 -6.66 -6.69
N ILE A 168 -6.95 -6.53 -5.40
CA ILE A 168 -6.51 -7.46 -4.36
C ILE A 168 -7.74 -8.17 -3.79
N GLU A 169 -8.03 -9.37 -4.30
CA GLU A 169 -9.21 -10.13 -3.89
C GLU A 169 -9.22 -10.41 -2.37
N GLY A 170 -10.34 -10.12 -1.72
CA GLY A 170 -10.52 -10.31 -0.28
C GLY A 170 -9.81 -9.26 0.59
N SER A 171 -9.19 -8.24 -0.01
CA SER A 171 -8.57 -7.14 0.71
C SER A 171 -9.55 -5.99 0.96
N GLN A 172 -9.26 -5.22 2.01
CA GLN A 172 -9.95 -3.96 2.31
C GLN A 172 -9.31 -2.75 1.60
N PHE A 173 -8.13 -2.94 1.02
CA PHE A 173 -7.39 -1.87 0.36
C PHE A 173 -7.88 -1.65 -1.07
N LEU A 174 -8.04 -0.38 -1.42
CA LEU A 174 -8.21 0.10 -2.80
C LEU A 174 -6.85 0.60 -3.27
N VAL A 175 -6.34 0.06 -4.39
CA VAL A 175 -5.01 0.39 -4.90
C VAL A 175 -5.11 0.84 -6.36
N GLU A 176 -4.51 2.00 -6.67
CA GLU A 176 -4.31 2.52 -8.02
C GLU A 176 -2.81 2.69 -8.27
N SER A 177 -2.35 2.42 -9.49
CA SER A 177 -0.99 2.67 -9.93
C SER A 177 -0.93 3.75 -11.02
N ARG A 178 0.18 4.48 -11.12
CA ARG A 178 0.50 5.39 -12.23
C ARG A 178 1.99 5.34 -12.56
N PRO A 179 2.39 5.55 -13.83
CA PRO A 179 3.79 5.57 -14.21
C PRO A 179 4.50 6.77 -13.58
N LEU A 180 5.72 6.56 -13.11
CA LEU A 180 6.62 7.61 -12.62
C LEU A 180 7.77 7.83 -13.61
N ALA A 181 8.58 8.86 -13.36
CA ALA A 181 9.68 9.25 -14.24
C ALA A 181 11.03 8.84 -13.65
N HIS A 182 11.48 7.62 -14.00
CA HIS A 182 12.77 7.08 -13.57
C HIS A 182 13.56 6.47 -14.73
N ARG A 183 14.77 5.98 -14.45
CA ARG A 183 15.67 5.36 -15.44
C ARG A 183 15.17 4.01 -15.99
N VAL A 184 14.27 3.36 -15.26
CA VAL A 184 13.61 2.09 -15.64
C VAL A 184 12.10 2.22 -15.47
N PRO A 185 11.28 1.33 -16.07
CA PRO A 185 9.83 1.34 -15.86
C PRO A 185 9.49 1.31 -14.37
N THR A 186 8.83 2.38 -13.92
CA THR A 186 8.56 2.64 -12.50
C THR A 186 7.11 3.09 -12.35
N TYR A 187 6.45 2.59 -11.32
CA TYR A 187 5.07 2.93 -10.98
C TYR A 187 4.97 3.37 -9.53
N GLY A 188 4.20 4.42 -9.28
CA GLY A 188 3.77 4.81 -7.94
C GLY A 188 2.41 4.20 -7.62
N PHE A 189 2.06 4.16 -6.34
CA PHE A 189 0.82 3.55 -5.86
C PHE A 189 0.03 4.48 -4.93
N ARG A 190 -1.28 4.60 -5.15
CA ARG A 190 -2.21 5.17 -4.18
C ARG A 190 -2.89 4.04 -3.45
N VAL A 191 -2.79 4.00 -2.12
CA VAL A 191 -3.40 2.99 -1.26
C VAL A 191 -4.43 3.67 -0.36
N ALA A 192 -5.67 3.21 -0.43
CA ALA A 192 -6.79 3.78 0.30
C ALA A 192 -7.67 2.72 0.95
N LEU A 193 -8.50 3.15 1.90
CA LEU A 193 -9.63 2.38 2.39
C LEU A 193 -10.93 2.91 1.75
N PRO A 194 -11.98 2.08 1.62
CA PRO A 194 -13.23 2.51 1.04
C PRO A 194 -13.93 3.58 1.88
N ASP A 195 -14.62 4.49 1.22
CA ASP A 195 -15.51 5.44 1.86
C ASP A 195 -16.59 4.72 2.67
N ARG A 196 -16.90 5.30 3.83
CA ARG A 196 -17.94 4.78 4.71
C ARG A 196 -19.16 5.69 4.69
N ALA A 197 -20.31 5.07 4.92
CA ALA A 197 -21.52 5.81 5.23
C ALA A 197 -21.30 6.73 6.44
N GLY A 198 -22.03 7.85 6.48
CA GLY A 198 -22.01 8.75 7.61
C GLY A 198 -22.52 8.11 8.90
N THR A 199 -22.28 8.80 10.01
CA THR A 199 -22.79 8.39 11.31
C THR A 199 -24.30 8.61 11.35
N LEU A 200 -25.04 7.62 11.85
CA LEU A 200 -26.47 7.78 12.14
C LEU A 200 -26.63 8.72 13.34
N ASP A 201 -27.49 9.72 13.21
CA ASP A 201 -27.98 10.51 14.33
C ASP A 201 -29.09 9.71 15.03
N VAL A 202 -28.70 8.99 16.08
CA VAL A 202 -29.61 8.09 16.82
C VAL A 202 -30.81 8.84 17.37
N ALA A 203 -30.62 10.06 17.88
CA ALA A 203 -31.69 10.85 18.45
C ALA A 203 -32.71 11.26 17.38
N ARG A 204 -32.26 11.66 16.19
CA ARG A 204 -33.16 11.98 15.08
C ARG A 204 -33.84 10.75 14.49
N THR A 205 -33.15 9.60 14.41
CA THR A 205 -33.77 8.36 13.94
C THR A 205 -34.85 7.87 14.90
N ASP A 206 -34.61 7.99 16.21
CA ASP A 206 -35.58 7.65 17.25
C ASP A 206 -36.79 8.62 17.18
N ALA A 207 -36.54 9.92 17.02
CA ALA A 207 -37.60 10.92 16.85
C ALA A 207 -38.43 10.73 15.56
N ALA A 208 -37.83 10.20 14.50
CA ALA A 208 -38.53 9.84 13.27
C ALA A 208 -39.38 8.56 13.41
N GLY A 209 -39.23 7.82 14.51
CA GLY A 209 -39.93 6.56 14.77
C GLY A 209 -39.31 5.35 14.07
N VAL A 210 -38.03 5.41 13.70
CA VAL A 210 -37.33 4.30 13.03
C VAL A 210 -36.91 3.27 14.08
N PRO A 211 -37.41 2.02 14.03
CA PRO A 211 -37.04 0.99 15.00
C PRO A 211 -35.57 0.58 14.84
N ARG A 212 -34.94 0.19 15.95
CA ARG A 212 -33.60 -0.42 15.92
C ARG A 212 -33.63 -1.71 15.11
N GLY A 213 -32.58 -1.94 14.31
CA GLY A 213 -32.43 -3.16 13.53
C GLY A 213 -32.16 -2.90 12.04
N PRO A 214 -32.64 -3.77 11.13
CA PRO A 214 -32.32 -3.71 9.70
C PRO A 214 -32.61 -2.36 9.03
N LEU A 215 -33.69 -1.67 9.42
CA LEU A 215 -34.07 -0.38 8.83
C LEU A 215 -33.01 0.70 9.05
N LEU A 216 -32.33 0.71 10.20
CA LEU A 216 -31.20 1.63 10.42
C LEU A 216 -30.01 1.31 9.50
N ALA A 217 -29.79 0.04 9.18
CA ALA A 217 -28.72 -0.36 8.25
C ALA A 217 -29.04 0.07 6.81
N ASP A 218 -30.32 0.03 6.41
CA ASP A 218 -30.78 0.52 5.11
C ASP A 218 -30.65 2.03 5.00
N LEU A 219 -31.10 2.79 6.02
CA LEU A 219 -30.89 4.23 6.09
C LEU A 219 -29.40 4.60 6.01
N LYS A 220 -28.56 3.93 6.81
CA LYS A 220 -27.10 4.15 6.78
C LYS A 220 -26.50 3.82 5.42
N ALA A 221 -27.07 2.87 4.68
CA ALA A 221 -26.66 2.57 3.31
C ALA A 221 -27.22 3.55 2.26
N GLY A 222 -27.95 4.58 2.68
CA GLY A 222 -28.56 5.59 1.81
C GLY A 222 -29.86 5.15 1.16
N ARG A 223 -30.51 4.09 1.66
CA ARG A 223 -31.80 3.62 1.16
C ARG A 223 -32.94 4.15 2.05
N PRO A 224 -34.01 4.74 1.47
CA PRO A 224 -35.23 5.04 2.20
C PRO A 224 -35.85 3.76 2.78
N VAL A 225 -36.54 3.89 3.91
CA VAL A 225 -37.23 2.78 4.59
C VAL A 225 -38.70 3.08 4.81
N THR A 226 -39.54 2.06 4.71
CA THR A 226 -40.97 2.16 5.02
C THR A 226 -41.22 1.62 6.42
N LEU A 227 -41.85 2.44 7.27
CA LEU A 227 -42.23 2.08 8.63
C LEU A 227 -43.52 1.25 8.66
N ALA A 228 -43.80 0.64 9.81
CA ALA A 228 -45.01 -0.18 9.99
C ALA A 228 -46.32 0.63 9.82
N ASP A 229 -46.28 1.93 10.03
CA ASP A 229 -47.41 2.85 9.83
C ASP A 229 -47.53 3.38 8.38
N GLY A 230 -46.70 2.88 7.46
CA GLY A 230 -46.71 3.26 6.04
C GLY A 230 -45.91 4.52 5.71
N ARG A 231 -45.35 5.25 6.70
CA ARG A 231 -44.49 6.40 6.42
C ARG A 231 -43.18 5.95 5.78
N VAL A 232 -42.71 6.69 4.78
CA VAL A 232 -41.38 6.50 4.17
C VAL A 232 -40.42 7.52 4.76
N VAL A 233 -39.31 7.03 5.30
CA VAL A 233 -38.25 7.84 5.92
C VAL A 233 -36.97 7.71 5.10
N GLY A 234 -36.43 8.84 4.65
CA GLY A 234 -35.17 8.91 3.91
C GLY A 234 -33.95 9.07 4.82
N PRO A 235 -32.73 8.84 4.32
CA PRO A 235 -31.49 9.04 5.07
C PRO A 235 -31.16 10.52 5.33
N GLU A 236 -31.78 11.44 4.61
CA GLU A 236 -31.50 12.88 4.67
C GLU A 236 -31.80 13.43 6.07
N GLY A 237 -30.82 14.13 6.66
CA GLY A 237 -30.94 14.68 8.02
C GLY A 237 -30.85 13.64 9.16
N LEU A 238 -30.84 12.34 8.84
CA LEU A 238 -30.68 11.21 9.78
C LEU A 238 -29.29 10.59 9.72
N VAL A 239 -28.63 10.62 8.56
CA VAL A 239 -27.27 10.15 8.35
C VAL A 239 -26.38 11.34 8.03
N GLY A 240 -25.26 11.47 8.73
CA GLY A 240 -24.25 12.48 8.44
C GLY A 240 -23.62 12.32 7.05
N PRO A 241 -22.75 13.25 6.64
CA PRO A 241 -22.05 13.15 5.36
C PRO A 241 -21.22 11.85 5.28
N ARG A 242 -21.02 11.35 4.05
CA ARG A 242 -20.11 10.22 3.81
C ARG A 242 -18.72 10.55 4.34
N GLN A 243 -18.11 9.58 4.99
CA GLN A 243 -16.77 9.70 5.53
C GLN A 243 -15.79 9.13 4.53
N ARG A 244 -14.94 9.99 3.97
CA ARG A 244 -13.85 9.58 3.08
C ARG A 244 -12.95 8.57 3.80
N GLY A 245 -12.61 7.47 3.13
CA GLY A 245 -11.62 6.54 3.67
C GLY A 245 -10.21 7.17 3.68
N PRO A 246 -9.38 6.91 4.69
CA PRO A 246 -7.99 7.38 4.68
C PRO A 246 -7.25 6.82 3.46
N ALA A 247 -6.33 7.60 2.91
CA ALA A 247 -5.54 7.26 1.74
C ALA A 247 -4.14 7.86 1.80
N MET A 248 -3.19 7.17 1.17
CA MET A 248 -1.81 7.60 1.02
C MET A 248 -1.34 7.38 -0.43
N ALA A 249 -0.37 8.15 -0.90
CA ALA A 249 0.31 7.94 -2.18
C ALA A 249 1.80 7.66 -2.00
N TYR A 250 2.34 6.69 -2.74
CA TYR A 250 3.72 6.23 -2.68
C TYR A 250 4.38 6.51 -4.03
N ALA A 251 5.24 7.53 -4.07
CA ALA A 251 5.95 7.96 -5.27
C ALA A 251 7.45 8.04 -4.98
N LEU A 252 8.14 6.91 -5.12
CA LEU A 252 9.60 6.83 -4.98
C LEU A 252 10.27 6.70 -6.33
N ASP A 253 11.59 6.88 -6.33
CA ASP A 253 12.48 6.75 -7.48
C ASP A 253 11.92 7.44 -8.70
N THR A 254 11.84 8.76 -8.62
CA THR A 254 11.29 9.59 -9.68
C THR A 254 11.91 10.96 -9.65
N VAL A 255 12.15 11.54 -10.83
CA VAL A 255 12.22 13.00 -10.96
C VAL A 255 10.81 13.58 -10.83
N PRO A 256 10.67 14.90 -10.58
CA PRO A 256 9.34 15.52 -10.50
C PRO A 256 8.52 15.25 -11.76
N CYS A 257 7.30 14.72 -11.58
CA CYS A 257 6.43 14.41 -12.70
C CYS A 257 4.94 14.61 -12.36
N PRO A 258 4.08 14.90 -13.36
CA PRO A 258 2.65 15.11 -13.11
C PRO A 258 1.93 13.91 -12.49
N SER A 259 2.39 12.69 -12.78
CA SER A 259 1.77 11.48 -12.23
C SER A 259 1.97 11.35 -10.72
N ALA A 260 3.07 11.88 -10.16
CA ALA A 260 3.28 11.95 -8.72
C ALA A 260 2.27 12.90 -8.05
N VAL A 261 2.02 14.07 -8.67
CA VAL A 261 0.98 15.00 -8.23
C VAL A 261 -0.39 14.34 -8.27
N ASP A 262 -0.75 13.71 -9.39
CA ASP A 262 -2.04 13.06 -9.58
C ASP A 262 -2.29 11.93 -8.57
N LEU A 263 -1.28 11.10 -8.29
CA LEU A 263 -1.37 10.06 -7.25
C LEU A 263 -1.67 10.68 -5.88
N GLY A 264 -0.96 11.77 -5.56
CA GLY A 264 -1.04 12.48 -4.29
C GLY A 264 -2.30 13.33 -4.09
N ARG A 265 -3.17 13.50 -5.08
CA ARG A 265 -4.30 14.44 -4.99
C ARG A 265 -5.19 14.18 -3.77
N GLY A 266 -5.19 15.13 -2.83
CA GLY A 266 -6.00 15.12 -1.61
C GLY A 266 -5.80 13.87 -0.75
N VAL A 267 -4.61 13.26 -0.74
CA VAL A 267 -4.28 12.14 0.16
C VAL A 267 -3.98 12.64 1.57
N ASP A 268 -4.10 11.75 2.55
CA ASP A 268 -3.76 12.06 3.95
C ASP A 268 -2.24 12.11 4.15
N ALA A 269 -1.49 11.32 3.37
CA ALA A 269 -0.03 11.41 3.28
C ALA A 269 0.49 11.07 1.88
N LEU A 270 1.33 11.94 1.32
CA LEU A 270 2.19 11.63 0.20
C LEU A 270 3.54 11.15 0.75
N VAL A 271 3.90 9.91 0.48
CA VAL A 271 5.23 9.35 0.72
C VAL A 271 6.05 9.54 -0.54
N HIS A 272 7.13 10.30 -0.44
CA HIS A 272 7.97 10.66 -1.58
C HIS A 272 9.44 10.49 -1.25
N GLU A 273 10.25 10.19 -2.26
CA GLU A 273 11.70 10.15 -2.09
C GLU A 273 12.27 11.56 -1.85
N ALA A 274 13.37 11.62 -1.10
CA ALA A 274 14.22 12.78 -0.94
C ALA A 274 15.68 12.30 -0.90
N THR A 275 16.17 11.83 -2.06
CA THR A 275 17.46 11.12 -2.11
C THR A 275 18.63 12.05 -1.78
N TYR A 276 18.54 13.33 -2.16
CA TYR A 276 19.61 14.32 -1.99
C TYR A 276 19.10 15.66 -1.43
N GLU A 277 20.03 16.45 -0.91
CA GLU A 277 19.84 17.87 -0.56
C GLU A 277 19.42 18.70 -1.79
N ASP A 278 18.66 19.79 -1.62
CA ASP A 278 18.20 20.65 -2.74
C ASP A 278 19.38 21.21 -3.56
N ALA A 279 20.50 21.53 -2.89
CA ALA A 279 21.74 21.97 -3.53
C ALA A 279 22.32 20.95 -4.53
N ARG A 280 21.86 19.70 -4.51
CA ARG A 280 22.26 18.62 -5.43
C ARG A 280 21.14 18.20 -6.38
N ALA A 281 20.13 19.04 -6.62
CA ALA A 281 19.01 18.74 -7.53
C ALA A 281 19.46 18.25 -8.92
N ALA A 282 20.49 18.87 -9.51
CA ALA A 282 21.01 18.44 -10.82
C ALA A 282 21.52 16.97 -10.80
N LEU A 283 22.23 16.58 -9.73
CA LEU A 283 22.69 15.19 -9.55
C LEU A 283 21.52 14.25 -9.27
N ALA A 284 20.52 14.70 -8.51
CA ALA A 284 19.30 13.93 -8.28
C ALA A 284 18.65 13.59 -9.62
N HIS A 285 18.41 14.60 -10.47
CA HIS A 285 17.76 14.42 -11.76
C HIS A 285 18.56 13.54 -12.72
N GLU A 286 19.88 13.73 -12.79
CA GLU A 286 20.77 12.88 -13.59
C GLU A 286 20.61 11.40 -13.23
N ARG A 287 20.39 11.11 -11.94
CA ARG A 287 20.20 9.74 -11.42
C ARG A 287 18.74 9.28 -11.41
N GLY A 288 17.81 10.13 -11.86
CA GLY A 288 16.38 9.83 -11.91
C GLY A 288 15.65 10.04 -10.58
N HIS A 289 16.17 10.88 -9.70
CA HIS A 289 15.69 11.11 -8.32
C HIS A 289 15.21 12.54 -8.09
N SER A 290 14.58 12.77 -6.93
CA SER A 290 14.10 14.07 -6.46
C SER A 290 14.80 14.50 -5.17
N THR A 291 14.71 15.80 -4.89
CA THR A 291 15.11 16.40 -3.61
C THR A 291 13.91 16.53 -2.66
N GLY A 292 14.17 16.79 -1.38
CA GLY A 292 13.10 17.04 -0.39
C GLY A 292 12.25 18.27 -0.73
N VAL A 293 12.87 19.32 -1.27
CA VAL A 293 12.19 20.55 -1.72
C VAL A 293 11.22 20.27 -2.87
N GLU A 294 11.62 19.45 -3.83
CA GLU A 294 10.76 19.05 -4.95
C GLU A 294 9.60 18.15 -4.51
N ALA A 295 9.87 17.21 -3.61
CA ALA A 295 8.83 16.41 -2.97
C ALA A 295 7.79 17.30 -2.26
N ALA A 296 8.23 18.36 -1.57
CA ALA A 296 7.33 19.32 -0.93
C ALA A 296 6.52 20.15 -1.92
N ARG A 297 7.08 20.53 -3.07
CA ARG A 297 6.32 21.19 -4.14
C ARG A 297 5.24 20.28 -4.71
N ILE A 298 5.57 19.01 -4.97
CA ILE A 298 4.60 18.00 -5.44
C ILE A 298 3.50 17.80 -4.40
N ALA A 299 3.84 17.68 -3.12
CA ALA A 299 2.86 17.53 -2.04
C ALA A 299 1.92 18.73 -1.93
N ALA A 300 2.45 19.95 -2.05
CA ALA A 300 1.67 21.18 -2.03
C ALA A 300 0.73 21.29 -3.25
N GLU A 301 1.24 21.01 -4.46
CA GLU A 301 0.42 21.00 -5.68
C GLU A 301 -0.66 19.92 -5.65
N ALA A 302 -0.36 18.77 -5.05
CA ALA A 302 -1.33 17.69 -4.87
C ALA A 302 -2.35 17.96 -3.76
N GLU A 303 -2.22 19.06 -3.00
CA GLU A 303 -3.03 19.32 -1.81
C GLU A 303 -2.99 18.14 -0.81
N ALA A 304 -1.85 17.45 -0.71
CA ALA A 304 -1.66 16.36 0.24
C ALA A 304 -1.74 16.92 1.66
N ALA A 305 -2.36 16.19 2.58
CA ALA A 305 -2.45 16.67 3.96
C ALA A 305 -1.08 16.61 4.66
N GLY A 306 -0.35 15.51 4.50
CA GLY A 306 1.00 15.32 5.02
C GLY A 306 1.99 14.91 3.93
N LEU A 307 3.26 15.18 4.17
CA LEU A 307 4.39 14.68 3.39
C LEU A 307 5.28 13.80 4.26
N VAL A 308 5.59 12.59 3.80
CA VAL A 308 6.57 11.70 4.43
C VAL A 308 7.74 11.55 3.47
N LEU A 309 8.90 12.07 3.85
CA LEU A 309 10.14 11.90 3.09
C LEU A 309 10.79 10.58 3.46
N THR A 310 11.31 9.86 2.48
CA THR A 310 12.07 8.62 2.66
C THR A 310 13.11 8.46 1.56
N HIS A 311 13.70 7.28 1.43
CA HIS A 311 14.66 6.94 0.38
C HIS A 311 15.87 7.88 0.39
N PHE A 312 16.46 8.04 1.57
CA PHE A 312 17.57 8.93 1.79
C PHE A 312 18.88 8.31 1.30
N SER A 313 19.71 9.06 0.58
CA SER A 313 21.09 8.66 0.36
C SER A 313 21.75 8.28 1.70
N PRO A 314 22.61 7.25 1.75
CA PRO A 314 23.33 6.90 2.97
C PRO A 314 24.12 8.06 3.60
N SER A 315 24.49 9.07 2.80
CA SER A 315 25.27 10.23 3.23
C SER A 315 24.46 11.40 3.77
N VAL A 316 23.13 11.37 3.68
CA VAL A 316 22.27 12.50 4.06
C VAL A 316 21.52 12.22 5.36
N ASP A 317 21.19 13.29 6.06
CA ASP A 317 20.27 13.28 7.20
C ASP A 317 18.87 13.66 6.72
N GLY A 318 17.93 12.72 6.81
CA GLY A 318 16.55 12.94 6.40
C GLY A 318 15.84 14.04 7.19
N ALA A 319 16.22 14.27 8.46
CA ALA A 319 15.64 15.34 9.26
C ALA A 319 16.03 16.71 8.70
N ALA A 320 17.29 16.89 8.32
CA ALA A 320 17.77 18.11 7.67
C ALA A 320 17.04 18.37 6.34
N LEU A 321 16.77 17.33 5.53
CA LEU A 321 16.00 17.47 4.30
C LEU A 321 14.54 17.87 4.56
N ALA A 322 13.92 17.32 5.61
CA ALA A 322 12.58 17.71 6.01
C ALA A 322 12.53 19.16 6.50
N ASP A 323 13.56 19.62 7.21
CA ASP A 323 13.70 21.01 7.65
C ASP A 323 13.82 21.97 6.46
N GLU A 324 14.66 21.63 5.47
CA GLU A 324 14.84 22.38 4.21
C GLU A 324 13.52 22.55 3.45
N ALA A 325 12.70 21.50 3.41
CA ALA A 325 11.46 21.47 2.65
C ALA A 325 10.22 22.04 3.40
N ARG A 326 10.33 22.27 4.72
CA ARG A 326 9.19 22.62 5.58
C ARG A 326 8.54 23.96 5.23
N ALA A 327 9.31 24.90 4.67
CA ALA A 327 8.79 26.19 4.23
C ALA A 327 7.76 26.07 3.09
N ILE A 328 7.82 24.98 2.32
CA ILE A 328 6.92 24.70 1.18
C ILE A 328 5.74 23.83 1.64
N HIS A 329 6.00 22.81 2.46
CA HIS A 329 4.97 21.95 3.03
C HIS A 329 5.15 21.80 4.54
N PRO A 330 4.36 22.48 5.39
CA PRO A 330 4.62 22.57 6.83
C PRO A 330 4.40 21.25 7.58
N ARG A 331 3.53 20.37 7.07
CA ARG A 331 3.26 19.06 7.67
C ARG A 331 4.15 17.99 7.02
N ILE A 332 5.38 17.90 7.49
CA ILE A 332 6.41 17.01 6.93
C ILE A 332 7.03 16.12 7.99
N ILE A 333 7.27 14.84 7.64
CA ILE A 333 7.91 13.84 8.49
C ILE A 333 9.08 13.25 7.70
N ALA A 334 10.28 13.22 8.29
CA ALA A 334 11.35 12.37 7.81
C ALA A 334 11.13 10.95 8.34
N ALA A 335 10.92 9.98 7.44
CA ALA A 335 10.68 8.60 7.81
C ALA A 335 11.87 8.03 8.60
N GLN A 336 11.55 7.26 9.64
CA GLN A 336 12.53 6.48 10.39
C GLN A 336 12.07 5.04 10.38
N ASP A 337 13.01 4.10 10.22
CA ASP A 337 12.72 2.68 10.24
C ASP A 337 11.96 2.30 11.53
N LEU A 338 10.88 1.54 11.36
CA LEU A 338 9.97 1.03 12.39
C LEU A 338 9.12 2.09 13.11
N ALA A 339 9.24 3.37 12.78
CA ALA A 339 8.40 4.41 13.36
C ALA A 339 6.96 4.33 12.82
N GLU A 340 5.98 4.40 13.70
CA GLU A 340 4.57 4.43 13.32
C GLU A 340 4.11 5.84 12.96
N ILE A 341 3.46 5.98 11.81
CA ILE A 341 2.91 7.24 11.30
C ILE A 341 1.39 7.05 11.08
N PRO A 342 0.55 7.39 12.07
CA PRO A 342 -0.90 7.22 11.95
C PRO A 342 -1.55 8.28 11.05
N LEU A 343 -2.50 7.85 10.22
CA LEU A 343 -3.37 8.66 9.36
C LEU A 343 -4.82 8.65 9.88
#